data_AF-A0A443SSH9-F1
#
_entry.id   AF-A0A443SSH9-F1
#
_cell.length_a   1.000
_cell.length_b   1.000
_cell.length_c   1.000
_cell.angle_alpha   90.00
_cell.angle_beta   90.00
_cell.angle_gamma   90.00
#
_symmetry.space_group_name_H-M   'P 1'
#
loop_
_entity.id
_entity.type
_entity.pdbx_description
1 polymer ?
#
loop_
_entity_poly.entity_id
_entity_poly.type
_entity_poly.pdbx_seq_one_letter_code
_entity_poly.pdbx_strand_id
1 'polypeptide(L)'
;MDVGPNRDLIMTKVRFKLKDDLSIAVRETGLKFGLYHSLFEWFNFLFISDRNSGFKQQYFPKTKTLPELYDIVNTYKPEVIWSDGDGGGDDEYWNSRYFLQWLYNESPVKETVVTNDRWGSNTLCKHGGYWTCTDRFIPGKLLPRKWENAMTLDKNSWGYNRLSHINDYLTIDELLKTMAQTVSFGGNLLVNVGPTSDGRIVPIMEERLLQMGEWLGLNGEAIYKSKPWKYQNDTQTANVWYTSDKTSSTVYAIFFNWPENKVLSLASIAATNTTTISLITKNGDLRLKWIKSSQTTDITLPIIPPCNWAYTLKIEDY
;
A
#
# COMPACT_ATOMS: atom_id res chain seq x y z
N MET A 1 -1.67 31.01 -15.63
CA MET A 1 -2.34 29.82 -16.20
C MET A 1 -3.35 29.42 -15.14
N ASP A 2 -4.63 29.42 -15.47
CA ASP A 2 -5.67 28.97 -14.56
C ASP A 2 -5.58 27.44 -14.53
N VAL A 3 -5.14 26.86 -13.41
CA VAL A 3 -4.81 25.43 -13.32
C VAL A 3 -5.87 24.73 -12.47
N GLY A 4 -6.53 23.74 -13.07
CA GLY A 4 -7.47 22.87 -12.37
C GLY A 4 -8.93 23.27 -12.56
N PRO A 5 -9.85 22.53 -11.93
CA PRO A 5 -11.28 22.62 -12.23
C PRO A 5 -11.99 23.81 -11.54
N ASN A 6 -11.25 24.72 -10.89
CA ASN A 6 -11.77 25.85 -10.13
C ASN A 6 -12.87 25.49 -9.11
N ARG A 7 -12.79 24.28 -8.56
CA ARG A 7 -13.67 23.75 -7.51
C ARG A 7 -12.92 22.77 -6.64
N ASP A 8 -13.47 22.51 -5.45
CA ASP A 8 -13.00 21.41 -4.60
C ASP A 8 -13.44 20.07 -5.20
N LEU A 9 -12.47 19.18 -5.44
CA LEU A 9 -12.71 17.83 -5.95
C LEU A 9 -12.93 16.80 -4.83
N ILE A 10 -12.62 17.15 -3.59
CA ILE A 10 -12.72 16.25 -2.44
C ILE A 10 -14.17 16.20 -1.96
N MET A 11 -14.80 17.36 -1.72
CA MET A 11 -16.22 17.48 -1.35
C MET A 11 -16.75 18.93 -1.49
N THR A 12 -17.36 19.26 -2.62
CA THR A 12 -18.15 20.47 -2.84
C THR A 12 -19.50 20.42 -2.12
N LYS A 13 -19.75 21.40 -1.24
CA LYS A 13 -21.09 21.68 -0.69
C LYS A 13 -21.83 22.67 -1.59
N VAL A 14 -22.73 22.19 -2.46
CA VAL A 14 -23.62 23.10 -3.22
C VAL A 14 -24.98 23.19 -2.54
N ARG A 15 -25.21 24.34 -1.89
CA ARG A 15 -26.43 24.87 -1.26
C ARG A 15 -27.23 23.91 -0.35
N PHE A 16 -27.61 22.69 -0.75
CA PHE A 16 -28.26 21.68 0.10
C PHE A 16 -28.08 20.21 -0.38
N LYS A 17 -27.15 19.92 -1.30
CA LYS A 17 -26.79 18.53 -1.70
C LYS A 17 -25.28 18.35 -1.76
N LEU A 18 -24.82 17.23 -1.21
CA LEU A 18 -23.51 16.65 -1.53
C LEU A 18 -23.67 15.98 -2.91
N LYS A 19 -22.78 16.27 -3.86
CA LYS A 19 -22.83 15.69 -5.22
C LYS A 19 -21.46 15.17 -5.61
N ASP A 20 -21.39 13.97 -6.18
CA ASP A 20 -20.41 13.50 -7.17
C ASP A 20 -18.92 13.84 -6.94
N ASP A 21 -18.47 13.89 -5.68
CA ASP A 21 -17.08 14.20 -5.33
C ASP A 21 -16.33 12.97 -4.83
N LEU A 22 -15.00 12.98 -4.98
CA LEU A 22 -14.15 11.79 -4.84
C LEU A 22 -14.35 11.08 -3.48
N SER A 23 -14.49 11.85 -2.41
CA SER A 23 -14.60 11.30 -1.06
C SER A 23 -15.93 10.56 -0.81
N ILE A 24 -16.99 10.92 -1.53
CA ILE A 24 -18.30 10.25 -1.47
C ILE A 24 -18.27 9.01 -2.36
N ALA A 25 -17.82 9.17 -3.61
CA ALA A 25 -17.73 8.08 -4.56
C ALA A 25 -16.88 6.91 -4.02
N VAL A 26 -15.74 7.20 -3.39
CA VAL A 26 -14.90 6.17 -2.75
C VAL A 26 -15.67 5.46 -1.62
N ARG A 27 -16.36 6.21 -0.75
CA ARG A 27 -17.08 5.61 0.39
C ARG A 27 -18.29 4.79 -0.02
N GLU A 28 -18.98 5.16 -1.09
CA GLU A 28 -20.12 4.40 -1.63
C GLU A 28 -19.70 3.01 -2.14
N THR A 29 -18.43 2.81 -2.48
CA THR A 29 -17.87 1.48 -2.81
C THR A 29 -17.51 0.64 -1.58
N GLY A 30 -17.66 1.17 -0.36
CA GLY A 30 -17.24 0.54 0.89
C GLY A 30 -15.75 0.69 1.21
N LEU A 31 -14.99 1.43 0.38
CA LEU A 31 -13.57 1.71 0.62
C LEU A 31 -13.37 2.79 1.69
N LYS A 32 -12.23 2.71 2.37
CA LYS A 32 -11.75 3.76 3.27
C LYS A 32 -11.15 4.91 2.46
N PHE A 33 -11.41 6.14 2.90
CA PHE A 33 -10.95 7.35 2.22
C PHE A 33 -9.88 8.06 3.05
N GLY A 34 -8.71 8.31 2.46
CA GLY A 34 -7.59 9.02 3.07
C GLY A 34 -7.20 10.26 2.26
N LEU A 35 -6.42 11.16 2.87
CA LEU A 35 -5.93 12.37 2.23
C LEU A 35 -4.43 12.53 2.44
N TYR A 36 -3.74 12.86 1.35
CA TYR A 36 -2.35 13.30 1.35
C TYR A 36 -2.30 14.81 1.56
N HIS A 37 -1.36 15.29 2.38
CA HIS A 37 -1.09 16.72 2.58
C HIS A 37 0.42 16.99 2.53
N SER A 38 0.82 18.00 1.76
CA SER A 38 2.21 18.47 1.71
C SER A 38 2.37 19.59 2.73
N LEU A 39 3.25 19.39 3.72
CA LEU A 39 3.44 20.35 4.81
C LEU A 39 3.94 21.70 4.29
N PHE A 40 4.93 21.69 3.38
CA PHE A 40 5.50 22.89 2.77
C PHE A 40 4.86 23.29 1.43
N GLU A 41 5.08 24.54 1.06
CA GLU A 41 4.64 25.10 -0.23
C GLU A 41 5.82 25.85 -0.87
N TRP A 42 6.22 25.46 -2.10
CA TRP A 42 7.46 25.91 -2.74
C TRP A 42 7.62 27.43 -2.84
N PHE A 43 6.53 28.13 -3.12
CA PHE A 43 6.55 29.55 -3.44
C PHE A 43 5.87 30.41 -2.38
N ASN A 44 5.46 29.82 -1.25
CA ASN A 44 4.83 30.57 -0.19
C ASN A 44 5.86 31.44 0.54
N PHE A 45 5.65 32.76 0.51
CA PHE A 45 6.58 33.71 1.11
C PHE A 45 6.81 33.45 2.61
N LEU A 46 5.78 33.03 3.35
CA LEU A 46 5.92 32.75 4.79
C LEU A 46 6.82 31.53 5.01
N PHE A 47 6.67 30.47 4.20
CA PHE A 47 7.53 29.29 4.31
C PHE A 47 8.98 29.64 3.98
N ILE A 48 9.21 30.41 2.90
CA ILE A 48 10.54 30.87 2.50
C ILE A 48 11.16 31.74 3.62
N SER A 49 10.39 32.63 4.23
CA SER A 49 10.84 33.46 5.35
C SER A 49 11.23 32.63 6.57
N ASP A 50 10.36 31.70 6.99
CA ASP A 50 10.62 30.81 8.12
C ASP A 50 11.87 29.96 7.85
N ARG A 51 12.00 29.40 6.65
CA ARG A 51 13.18 28.62 6.23
C ARG A 51 14.47 29.47 6.25
N ASN A 52 14.43 30.70 5.73
CA ASN A 52 15.58 31.62 5.75
C ASN A 52 15.98 32.03 7.17
N SER A 53 15.04 31.99 8.12
CA SER A 53 15.33 32.20 9.54
C SER A 53 15.96 30.96 10.23
N GLY A 54 16.09 29.84 9.51
CA GLY A 54 16.48 28.54 10.06
C GLY A 54 15.38 27.91 10.91
N PHE A 55 14.11 28.10 10.52
CA PHE A 55 12.92 27.60 11.21
C PHE A 55 12.76 28.08 12.67
N LYS A 56 13.39 29.20 13.02
CA LYS A 56 13.22 29.86 14.35
C LYS A 56 11.86 30.55 14.49
N GLN A 57 11.21 30.80 13.37
CA GLN A 57 9.85 31.33 13.28
C GLN A 57 8.93 30.22 12.77
N GLN A 58 7.64 30.33 13.09
CA GLN A 58 6.60 29.36 12.71
C GLN A 58 5.39 30.09 12.13
N TYR A 59 5.60 31.15 11.35
CA TYR A 59 4.49 31.90 10.77
C TYR A 59 3.72 31.05 9.77
N PHE A 60 4.41 30.30 8.91
CA PHE A 60 3.79 29.48 7.88
C PHE A 60 2.96 28.33 8.47
N PRO A 61 3.48 27.48 9.38
CA PRO A 61 2.66 26.43 9.99
C PRO A 61 1.44 26.98 10.73
N LYS A 62 1.58 28.10 11.45
CA LYS A 62 0.48 28.70 12.23
C LYS A 62 -0.62 29.32 11.37
N THR A 63 -0.26 29.91 10.23
CA THR A 63 -1.22 30.67 9.40
C THR A 63 -1.77 29.90 8.21
N LYS A 64 -1.07 28.84 7.78
CA LYS A 64 -1.37 28.09 6.54
C LYS A 64 -1.55 26.60 6.83
N THR A 65 -0.45 25.88 7.12
CA THR A 65 -0.45 24.41 7.21
C THR A 65 -1.40 23.86 8.27
N LEU A 66 -1.34 24.36 9.51
CA LEU A 66 -2.19 23.84 10.59
C LEU A 66 -3.67 24.14 10.35
N PRO A 67 -4.10 25.40 10.06
CA PRO A 67 -5.50 25.66 9.71
C PRO A 67 -6.05 24.75 8.60
N GLU A 68 -5.26 24.49 7.56
CA GLU A 68 -5.64 23.57 6.48
C GLU A 68 -5.81 22.13 6.98
N LEU A 69 -4.88 21.62 7.79
CA LEU A 69 -4.99 20.28 8.35
C LEU A 69 -6.22 20.12 9.26
N TYR A 70 -6.52 21.13 10.10
CA TYR A 70 -7.73 21.13 10.91
C TYR A 70 -8.99 21.15 10.03
N ASP A 71 -9.03 21.99 8.98
CA ASP A 71 -10.18 22.03 8.06
C ASP A 71 -10.36 20.70 7.32
N ILE A 72 -9.28 20.12 6.79
CA ILE A 72 -9.30 18.82 6.09
C ILE A 72 -9.92 17.73 6.97
N VAL A 73 -9.49 17.64 8.22
CA VAL A 73 -9.98 16.62 9.16
C VAL A 73 -11.45 16.87 9.51
N ASN A 74 -11.82 18.10 9.84
CA ASN A 74 -13.19 18.42 10.25
C ASN A 74 -14.19 18.33 9.09
N THR A 75 -13.78 18.74 7.89
CA THR A 75 -14.63 18.81 6.70
C THR A 75 -14.76 17.44 6.04
N TYR A 76 -13.66 16.75 5.75
CA TYR A 76 -13.67 15.52 4.95
C TYR A 76 -13.66 14.23 5.75
N LYS A 77 -13.35 14.29 7.06
CA LYS A 77 -13.32 13.13 7.97
C LYS A 77 -12.59 11.92 7.38
N PRO A 78 -11.31 12.06 6.98
CA PRO A 78 -10.56 10.98 6.37
C PRO A 78 -10.13 9.94 7.42
N GLU A 79 -9.94 8.71 6.95
CA GLU A 79 -9.47 7.55 7.71
C GLU A 79 -7.93 7.48 7.75
N VAL A 80 -7.27 8.22 6.85
CA VAL A 80 -5.81 8.39 6.81
C VAL A 80 -5.49 9.85 6.56
N ILE A 81 -4.59 10.42 7.36
CA ILE A 81 -3.87 11.65 7.00
C ILE A 81 -2.43 11.28 6.70
N TRP A 82 -2.05 11.42 5.44
CA TRP A 82 -0.73 11.07 4.92
C TRP A 82 0.06 12.35 4.69
N SER A 83 0.95 12.69 5.63
CA SER A 83 1.77 13.91 5.55
C SER A 83 3.00 13.69 4.68
N ASP A 84 3.54 14.73 4.07
CA ASP A 84 4.81 14.69 3.34
C ASP A 84 5.45 16.07 3.21
N GLY A 85 6.69 16.12 2.72
CA GLY A 85 7.32 17.38 2.35
C GLY A 85 7.63 18.26 3.57
N ASP A 86 8.45 17.75 4.49
CA ASP A 86 8.85 18.49 5.69
C ASP A 86 9.68 19.76 5.39
N GLY A 87 10.16 19.93 4.15
CA GLY A 87 10.84 21.14 3.69
C GLY A 87 12.15 21.47 4.44
N GLY A 88 12.67 20.54 5.25
CA GLY A 88 13.79 20.73 6.17
C GLY A 88 13.39 21.08 7.61
N GLY A 89 12.12 21.36 7.89
CA GLY A 89 11.61 21.63 9.23
C GLY A 89 11.36 20.35 10.03
N ASP A 90 11.66 20.36 11.33
CA ASP A 90 11.36 19.25 12.23
C ASP A 90 9.92 19.28 12.75
N ASP A 91 9.54 18.28 13.55
CA ASP A 91 8.19 18.18 14.11
C ASP A 91 7.82 19.31 15.08
N GLU A 92 8.82 19.96 15.68
CA GLU A 92 8.62 21.15 16.51
C GLU A 92 8.21 22.34 15.65
N TYR A 93 8.96 22.65 14.58
CA TYR A 93 8.59 23.71 13.63
C TYR A 93 7.17 23.51 13.08
N TRP A 94 6.84 22.30 12.63
CA TRP A 94 5.52 21.97 12.09
C TRP A 94 4.41 21.91 13.15
N ASN A 95 4.76 21.97 14.44
CA ASN A 95 3.85 21.79 15.56
C ASN A 95 3.07 20.45 15.48
N SER A 96 3.69 19.43 14.89
CA SER A 96 3.05 18.18 14.53
C SER A 96 2.54 17.42 15.76
N ARG A 97 3.27 17.49 16.88
CA ARG A 97 2.88 16.83 18.13
C ARG A 97 1.51 17.30 18.62
N TYR A 98 1.25 18.59 18.62
CA TYR A 98 -0.01 19.14 19.11
C TYR A 98 -1.16 18.86 18.14
N PHE A 99 -0.91 18.94 16.84
CA PHE A 99 -1.89 18.53 15.84
C PHE A 99 -2.28 17.05 15.98
N LEU A 100 -1.29 16.15 16.09
CA LEU A 100 -1.54 14.71 16.26
C LEU A 100 -2.23 14.41 17.61
N GLN A 101 -1.90 15.15 18.67
CA GLN A 101 -2.60 15.02 19.94
C GLN A 101 -4.09 15.38 19.80
N TRP A 102 -4.41 16.52 19.16
CA TRP A 102 -5.79 16.87 18.87
C TRP A 102 -6.47 15.84 17.97
N LEU A 103 -5.77 15.36 16.93
CA LEU A 103 -6.28 14.37 15.97
C LEU A 103 -6.77 13.11 16.68
N TYR A 104 -5.98 12.58 17.61
CA TYR A 104 -6.28 11.34 18.31
C TYR A 104 -7.13 11.50 19.58
N ASN A 105 -7.28 12.71 20.13
CA ASN A 105 -8.05 12.92 21.36
C ASN A 105 -9.43 13.57 21.13
N GLU A 106 -9.52 14.49 20.16
CA GLU A 106 -10.61 15.45 20.07
C GLU A 106 -11.28 15.51 18.69
N SER A 107 -10.57 15.14 17.62
CA SER A 107 -11.09 15.24 16.26
C SER A 107 -12.32 14.35 16.02
N PRO A 108 -13.15 14.64 14.99
CA PRO A 108 -14.30 13.81 14.65
C PRO A 108 -13.96 12.41 14.13
N VAL A 109 -12.68 12.11 13.88
CA VAL A 109 -12.18 10.83 13.35
C VAL A 109 -11.21 10.12 14.30
N LYS A 110 -11.10 10.61 15.54
CA LYS A 110 -10.15 10.12 16.54
C LYS A 110 -10.14 8.61 16.79
N GLU A 111 -11.27 7.95 16.58
CA GLU A 111 -11.43 6.51 16.83
C GLU A 111 -10.86 5.63 15.71
N THR A 112 -10.65 6.18 14.51
CA THR A 112 -10.33 5.38 13.32
C THR A 112 -9.17 5.90 12.48
N VAL A 113 -8.87 7.20 12.56
CA VAL A 113 -7.83 7.83 11.74
C VAL A 113 -6.45 7.22 12.05
N VAL A 114 -5.64 7.06 11.01
CA VAL A 114 -4.22 6.72 11.14
C VAL A 114 -3.35 7.70 10.38
N THR A 115 -2.10 7.86 10.83
CA THR A 115 -1.12 8.73 10.17
C THR A 115 0.16 7.98 9.81
N ASN A 116 0.82 8.41 8.74
CA ASN A 116 2.17 7.93 8.40
C ASN A 116 3.23 8.56 9.33
N ASP A 117 4.51 8.38 9.00
CA ASP A 117 5.67 8.80 9.79
C ASP A 117 6.43 10.01 9.22
N ARG A 118 5.75 10.88 8.47
CA ARG A 118 6.37 12.01 7.75
C ARG A 118 5.89 13.36 8.25
N TRP A 119 6.03 13.58 9.56
CA TRP A 119 5.53 14.76 10.27
C TRP A 119 6.62 15.78 10.63
N GLY A 120 7.77 15.70 9.95
CA GLY A 120 8.95 16.51 10.21
C GLY A 120 10.23 15.75 9.84
N SER A 121 11.31 16.48 9.56
CA SER A 121 12.60 15.93 9.09
C SER A 121 13.23 14.90 10.05
N ASN A 122 12.85 14.93 11.33
CA ASN A 122 13.33 14.04 12.39
C ASN A 122 12.38 12.86 12.70
N THR A 123 11.26 12.72 11.98
CA THR A 123 10.19 11.74 12.31
C THR A 123 10.22 10.45 11.47
N LEU A 124 10.79 10.52 10.27
CA LEU A 124 10.81 9.43 9.30
C LEU A 124 11.43 8.15 9.89
N CYS A 125 10.72 7.03 9.73
CA CYS A 125 11.07 5.71 10.27
C CYS A 125 11.19 5.67 11.81
N LYS A 126 10.60 6.64 12.52
CA LYS A 126 10.65 6.76 14.00
C LYS A 126 9.27 6.98 14.62
N HIS A 127 8.55 8.01 14.16
CA HIS A 127 7.30 8.47 14.76
C HIS A 127 6.18 8.57 13.74
N GLY A 128 5.06 7.87 13.97
CA GLY A 128 3.88 7.85 13.09
C GLY A 128 2.95 6.69 13.45
N GLY A 129 1.70 6.67 13.00
CA GLY A 129 0.80 5.52 13.20
C GLY A 129 1.35 4.23 12.56
N TYR A 130 1.94 4.38 11.38
CA TYR A 130 2.71 3.35 10.67
C TYR A 130 3.93 3.98 9.99
N TRP A 131 4.90 3.16 9.62
CA TRP A 131 6.12 3.61 8.98
C TRP A 131 6.07 3.55 7.45
N THR A 132 6.65 4.54 6.80
CA THR A 132 6.93 4.52 5.36
C THR A 132 8.44 4.47 5.13
N CYS A 133 9.25 5.09 5.99
CA CYS A 133 10.73 5.14 5.97
C CYS A 133 11.38 5.72 4.70
N THR A 134 10.96 5.32 3.50
CA THR A 134 11.37 5.86 2.20
C THR A 134 10.28 5.56 1.17
N ASP A 135 10.33 6.20 0.00
CA ASP A 135 9.51 5.78 -1.14
C ASP A 135 9.91 4.37 -1.59
N ARG A 136 8.92 3.57 -2.01
CA ARG A 136 9.09 2.18 -2.46
C ARG A 136 9.76 1.28 -1.41
N PHE A 137 9.51 1.55 -0.13
CA PHE A 137 10.18 0.87 0.97
C PHE A 137 9.83 -0.62 1.00
N ILE A 138 10.85 -1.47 1.05
CA ILE A 138 10.73 -2.90 1.36
C ILE A 138 11.86 -3.21 2.34
N PRO A 139 11.57 -3.51 3.62
CA PRO A 139 12.62 -3.61 4.65
C PRO A 139 13.54 -4.81 4.50
N GLY A 140 13.15 -5.83 3.72
CA GLY A 140 13.89 -7.10 3.59
C GLY A 140 13.92 -7.93 4.89
N LYS A 141 13.24 -7.48 5.94
CA LYS A 141 13.09 -8.12 7.24
C LYS A 141 11.78 -7.71 7.88
N LEU A 142 11.31 -8.49 8.85
CA LEU A 142 10.16 -8.11 9.65
C LEU A 142 10.48 -6.89 10.51
N LEU A 143 9.51 -5.98 10.62
CA LEU A 143 9.60 -4.78 11.45
C LEU A 143 8.69 -4.93 12.68
N PRO A 144 9.05 -4.31 13.82
CA PRO A 144 8.23 -4.34 15.03
C PRO A 144 6.98 -3.45 14.94
N ARG A 145 6.88 -2.61 13.90
CA ARG A 145 5.76 -1.69 13.67
C ARG A 145 5.17 -1.93 12.30
N LYS A 146 3.86 -1.66 12.17
CA LYS A 146 3.18 -1.67 10.88
C LYS A 146 3.82 -0.63 9.96
N TRP A 147 3.91 -0.96 8.68
CA TRP A 147 4.53 -0.12 7.67
C TRP A 147 3.78 -0.21 6.33
N GLU A 148 4.03 0.75 5.44
CA GLU A 148 3.40 0.86 4.14
C GLU A 148 4.44 1.12 3.04
N ASN A 149 4.36 0.34 1.97
CA ASN A 149 5.10 0.53 0.73
C ASN A 149 4.31 1.50 -0.16
N ALA A 150 4.62 2.79 -0.10
CA ALA A 150 4.11 3.77 -1.06
C ALA A 150 4.95 3.72 -2.34
N MET A 151 4.33 3.34 -3.46
CA MET A 151 5.01 3.13 -4.73
C MET A 151 4.17 3.62 -5.92
N THR A 152 4.79 3.67 -7.10
CA THR A 152 4.18 4.17 -8.34
C THR A 152 4.12 3.10 -9.41
N LEU A 153 3.05 3.08 -10.22
CA LEU A 153 3.02 2.24 -11.42
C LEU A 153 4.00 2.71 -12.49
N ASP A 154 4.11 4.02 -12.69
CA ASP A 154 5.20 4.62 -13.47
C ASP A 154 6.47 4.59 -12.62
N LYS A 155 7.51 3.88 -13.08
CA LYS A 155 8.77 3.67 -12.37
C LYS A 155 9.48 4.99 -12.04
N ASN A 156 9.21 6.04 -12.80
CA ASN A 156 9.94 7.30 -12.77
C ASN A 156 9.11 8.47 -12.20
N SER A 157 7.78 8.35 -12.07
CA SER A 157 6.92 9.48 -11.71
C SER A 157 5.75 9.13 -10.79
N TRP A 158 5.41 10.06 -9.88
CA TRP A 158 4.17 10.05 -9.10
C TRP A 158 3.02 10.73 -9.87
N GLY A 159 3.28 11.88 -10.49
CA GLY A 159 2.31 12.56 -11.35
C GLY A 159 2.26 11.97 -12.76
N TYR A 160 1.25 12.35 -13.54
CA TYR A 160 1.20 12.00 -14.96
C TYR A 160 2.42 12.53 -15.71
N ASN A 161 3.16 11.63 -16.37
CA ASN A 161 4.28 11.98 -17.22
C ASN A 161 3.98 11.59 -18.67
N ARG A 162 3.78 12.59 -19.54
CA ARG A 162 3.51 12.39 -20.97
C ARG A 162 4.68 11.79 -21.75
N LEU A 163 5.89 11.80 -21.17
CA LEU A 163 7.10 11.25 -21.79
C LEU A 163 7.31 9.77 -21.45
N SER A 164 6.52 9.20 -20.54
CA SER A 164 6.66 7.79 -20.15
C SER A 164 6.20 6.86 -21.27
N HIS A 165 7.03 5.88 -21.57
CA HIS A 165 6.76 4.80 -22.52
C HIS A 165 6.31 3.54 -21.78
N ILE A 166 5.85 2.52 -22.52
CA ILE A 166 5.33 1.28 -21.93
C ILE A 166 6.30 0.59 -20.95
N ASN A 167 7.61 0.64 -21.23
CA ASN A 167 8.64 0.03 -20.40
C ASN A 167 8.92 0.80 -19.10
N ASP A 168 8.48 2.06 -19.01
CA ASP A 168 8.57 2.88 -17.81
C ASP A 168 7.48 2.52 -16.80
N TYR A 169 6.50 1.70 -17.16
CA TYR A 169 5.50 1.20 -16.23
C TYR A 169 5.91 -0.17 -15.71
N LEU A 170 5.48 -0.48 -14.48
CA LEU A 170 5.58 -1.84 -13.95
C LEU A 170 4.72 -2.79 -14.78
N THR A 171 5.25 -3.98 -15.03
CA THR A 171 4.43 -5.10 -15.51
C THR A 171 3.52 -5.58 -14.39
N ILE A 172 2.48 -6.33 -14.75
CA ILE A 172 1.63 -6.96 -13.74
C ILE A 172 2.41 -7.96 -12.87
N ASP A 173 3.35 -8.71 -13.45
CA ASP A 173 4.22 -9.62 -12.70
C ASP A 173 5.10 -8.88 -11.68
N GLU A 174 5.67 -7.73 -12.06
CA GLU A 174 6.42 -6.86 -11.15
C GLU A 174 5.52 -6.36 -10.01
N LEU A 175 4.32 -5.87 -10.33
CA LEU A 175 3.37 -5.35 -9.35
C LEU A 175 2.90 -6.42 -8.35
N LEU A 176 2.50 -7.60 -8.84
CA LEU A 176 2.06 -8.71 -7.98
C LEU A 176 3.21 -9.23 -7.12
N LYS A 177 4.43 -9.27 -7.65
CA LYS A 177 5.62 -9.64 -6.89
C LYS A 177 5.90 -8.65 -5.77
N THR A 178 5.84 -7.34 -6.06
CA THR A 178 5.98 -6.29 -5.04
C THR A 178 4.89 -6.39 -3.98
N MET A 179 3.65 -6.70 -4.35
CA MET A 179 2.56 -6.94 -3.39
C MET A 179 2.84 -8.14 -2.49
N ALA A 180 3.14 -9.30 -3.08
CA ALA A 180 3.43 -10.52 -2.32
C ALA A 180 4.60 -10.29 -1.33
N GLN A 181 5.69 -9.67 -1.79
CA GLN A 181 6.81 -9.26 -0.95
C GLN A 181 6.38 -8.37 0.21
N THR A 182 5.66 -7.30 -0.10
CA THR A 182 5.23 -6.30 0.89
C THR A 182 4.38 -6.95 1.99
N VAL A 183 3.40 -7.76 1.60
CA VAL A 183 2.46 -8.41 2.52
C VAL A 183 3.15 -9.52 3.32
N SER A 184 4.05 -10.30 2.71
CA SER A 184 4.86 -11.30 3.41
C SER A 184 5.72 -10.70 4.53
N PHE A 185 6.24 -9.48 4.33
CA PHE A 185 6.96 -8.71 5.36
C PHE A 185 6.04 -7.88 6.28
N GLY A 186 4.72 -8.02 6.15
CA GLY A 186 3.72 -7.42 7.04
C GLY A 186 3.35 -5.99 6.72
N GLY A 187 3.76 -5.47 5.56
CA GLY A 187 3.41 -4.14 5.08
C GLY A 187 2.02 -4.04 4.48
N ASN A 188 1.58 -2.82 4.22
CA ASN A 188 0.51 -2.51 3.27
C ASN A 188 1.14 -2.02 1.97
N LEU A 189 0.48 -2.23 0.82
CA LEU A 189 0.91 -1.69 -0.46
C LEU A 189 -0.01 -0.52 -0.85
N LEU A 190 0.58 0.65 -1.10
CA LEU A 190 -0.10 1.82 -1.64
C LEU A 190 0.40 2.06 -3.07
N VAL A 191 -0.46 1.79 -4.06
CA VAL A 191 -0.13 1.90 -5.48
C VAL A 191 -0.66 3.22 -6.03
N ASN A 192 0.25 4.12 -6.40
CA ASN A 192 -0.10 5.42 -6.97
C ASN A 192 -0.46 5.32 -8.47
N VAL A 193 -1.48 6.10 -8.83
CA VAL A 193 -1.84 6.43 -10.22
C VAL A 193 -1.69 7.93 -10.44
N GLY A 194 -1.24 8.32 -11.63
CA GLY A 194 -1.14 9.72 -12.04
C GLY A 194 -2.16 10.03 -13.15
N PRO A 195 -3.35 10.56 -12.82
CA PRO A 195 -4.35 10.93 -13.82
C PRO A 195 -3.86 12.06 -14.72
N THR A 196 -4.39 12.11 -15.95
CA THR A 196 -4.19 13.22 -16.87
C THR A 196 -4.87 14.49 -16.35
N SER A 197 -4.50 15.65 -16.89
CA SER A 197 -5.05 16.95 -16.48
C SER A 197 -6.56 17.09 -16.70
N ASP A 198 -7.14 16.27 -17.56
CA ASP A 198 -8.58 16.20 -17.81
C ASP A 198 -9.28 15.06 -17.04
N GLY A 199 -8.60 14.46 -16.06
CA GLY A 199 -9.19 13.55 -15.08
C GLY A 199 -9.27 12.08 -15.51
N ARG A 200 -8.57 11.66 -16.57
CA ARG A 200 -8.55 10.27 -17.03
C ARG A 200 -7.38 9.51 -16.41
N ILE A 201 -7.61 8.26 -16.02
CA ILE A 201 -6.53 7.31 -15.74
C ILE A 201 -6.00 6.83 -17.08
N VAL A 202 -4.67 6.82 -17.25
CA VAL A 202 -4.04 6.39 -18.50
C VAL A 202 -4.30 4.89 -18.70
N PRO A 203 -4.66 4.42 -19.92
CA PRO A 203 -5.07 3.03 -20.15
C PRO A 203 -4.11 1.97 -19.61
N ILE A 204 -2.80 2.20 -19.67
CA ILE A 204 -1.81 1.26 -19.14
C ILE A 204 -1.91 1.10 -17.62
N MET A 205 -2.21 2.17 -16.87
CA MET A 205 -2.39 2.09 -15.42
C MET A 205 -3.71 1.40 -15.09
N GLU A 206 -4.78 1.71 -15.83
CA GLU A 206 -6.08 1.03 -15.70
C GLU A 206 -5.94 -0.47 -15.95
N GLU A 207 -5.25 -0.88 -17.02
CA GLU A 207 -5.00 -2.28 -17.34
C GLU A 207 -4.29 -3.01 -16.18
N ARG A 208 -3.24 -2.42 -15.60
CA ARG A 208 -2.51 -3.02 -14.47
C ARG A 208 -3.39 -3.17 -13.23
N LEU A 209 -4.22 -2.16 -12.93
CA LEU A 209 -5.14 -2.20 -11.80
C LEU A 209 -6.24 -3.26 -12.00
N LEU A 210 -6.79 -3.38 -13.21
CA LEU A 210 -7.79 -4.41 -13.54
C LEU A 210 -7.19 -5.82 -13.47
N GLN A 211 -5.99 -6.03 -13.99
CA GLN A 211 -5.27 -7.30 -13.90
C GLN A 211 -4.97 -7.68 -12.44
N MET A 212 -4.53 -6.72 -11.63
CA MET A 212 -4.32 -6.92 -10.19
C MET A 212 -5.64 -7.27 -9.49
N GLY A 213 -6.74 -6.59 -9.84
CA GLY A 213 -8.08 -6.89 -9.35
C GLY A 213 -8.57 -8.29 -9.72
N GLU A 214 -8.33 -8.73 -10.96
CA GLU A 214 -8.64 -10.11 -11.39
C GLU A 214 -7.89 -11.13 -10.54
N TRP A 215 -6.58 -10.91 -10.35
CA TRP A 215 -5.76 -11.82 -9.57
C TRP A 215 -6.19 -11.86 -8.08
N LEU A 216 -6.49 -10.70 -7.49
CA LEU A 216 -6.99 -10.58 -6.12
C LEU A 216 -8.39 -11.18 -5.95
N GLY A 217 -9.23 -11.16 -6.99
CA GLY A 217 -10.53 -11.83 -6.97
C GLY A 217 -10.42 -13.34 -6.77
N LEU A 218 -9.33 -13.96 -7.25
CA LEU A 218 -9.05 -15.38 -7.08
C LEU A 218 -8.22 -15.67 -5.83
N ASN A 219 -7.11 -14.95 -5.65
CA ASN A 219 -6.08 -15.25 -4.64
C ASN A 219 -6.14 -14.33 -3.41
N GLY A 220 -7.18 -13.52 -3.29
CA GLY A 220 -7.28 -12.47 -2.27
C GLY A 220 -7.24 -12.97 -0.83
N GLU A 221 -7.65 -14.23 -0.56
CA GLU A 221 -7.55 -14.82 0.78
C GLU A 221 -6.09 -14.92 1.28
N ALA A 222 -5.11 -15.03 0.38
CA ALA A 222 -3.69 -15.03 0.73
C ALA A 222 -3.13 -13.63 1.02
N ILE A 223 -3.89 -12.57 0.72
CA ILE A 223 -3.45 -11.18 0.89
C ILE A 223 -4.23 -10.50 2.01
N TYR A 224 -5.55 -10.41 1.86
CA TYR A 224 -6.41 -9.65 2.77
C TYR A 224 -6.46 -10.31 4.13
N LYS A 225 -6.35 -9.49 5.18
CA LYS A 225 -6.37 -9.94 6.60
C LYS A 225 -5.28 -10.96 6.96
N SER A 226 -4.30 -11.20 6.10
CA SER A 226 -3.16 -12.06 6.39
C SER A 226 -2.17 -11.42 7.38
N LYS A 227 -1.24 -12.22 7.88
CA LYS A 227 -0.07 -11.80 8.68
C LYS A 227 1.20 -12.47 8.12
N PRO A 228 2.39 -11.90 8.40
CA PRO A 228 3.65 -12.57 8.12
C PRO A 228 3.69 -13.97 8.74
N TRP A 229 4.10 -14.95 7.94
CA TRP A 229 4.41 -16.27 8.45
C TRP A 229 5.83 -16.31 9.05
N LYS A 230 6.23 -17.43 9.65
CA LYS A 230 7.57 -17.65 10.21
C LYS A 230 8.69 -17.40 9.18
N TYR A 231 8.42 -17.71 7.91
CA TYR A 231 9.30 -17.43 6.79
C TYR A 231 8.57 -16.48 5.83
N GLN A 232 9.28 -15.50 5.27
CA GLN A 232 8.71 -14.52 4.34
C GLN A 232 8.76 -15.02 2.89
N ASN A 233 9.80 -15.79 2.56
CA ASN A 233 10.03 -16.38 1.25
C ASN A 233 10.66 -17.77 1.41
N ASP A 234 10.64 -18.56 0.33
CA ASP A 234 11.28 -19.86 0.36
C ASP A 234 12.81 -19.78 0.27
N THR A 235 13.48 -20.68 0.98
CA THR A 235 14.95 -20.70 1.08
C THR A 235 15.63 -21.38 -0.10
N GLN A 236 14.92 -22.24 -0.85
CA GLN A 236 15.48 -22.93 -2.01
C GLN A 236 14.82 -22.48 -3.31
N THR A 237 13.49 -22.37 -3.32
CA THR A 237 12.78 -21.98 -4.55
C THR A 237 12.60 -20.48 -4.61
N ALA A 238 13.33 -19.85 -5.54
CA ALA A 238 13.24 -18.42 -5.78
C ALA A 238 11.81 -17.99 -6.17
N ASN A 239 11.46 -16.74 -5.85
CA ASN A 239 10.16 -16.14 -6.15
C ASN A 239 8.96 -16.91 -5.57
N VAL A 240 9.12 -17.47 -4.38
CA VAL A 240 8.02 -17.96 -3.54
C VAL A 240 7.94 -17.09 -2.30
N TRP A 241 6.77 -16.54 -2.02
CA TRP A 241 6.48 -15.65 -0.90
C TRP A 241 5.37 -16.24 -0.05
N TYR A 242 5.50 -16.11 1.27
CA TYR A 242 4.55 -16.72 2.20
C TYR A 242 3.77 -15.67 2.98
N THR A 243 2.49 -15.95 3.16
CA THR A 243 1.62 -15.28 4.12
C THR A 243 0.92 -16.34 4.96
N SER A 244 0.32 -15.92 6.07
CA SER A 244 -0.50 -16.82 6.88
C SER A 244 -1.80 -16.16 7.26
N ASP A 245 -2.84 -16.96 7.43
CA ASP A 245 -4.10 -16.44 7.93
C ASP A 245 -3.95 -15.98 9.39
N LYS A 246 -4.72 -14.96 9.76
CA LYS A 246 -4.70 -14.47 11.15
C LYS A 246 -5.44 -15.39 12.11
N THR A 247 -6.48 -16.06 11.63
CA THR A 247 -7.46 -16.79 12.44
C THR A 247 -7.25 -18.31 12.43
N SER A 248 -6.66 -18.86 11.37
CA SER A 248 -6.31 -20.27 11.24
C SER A 248 -4.79 -20.50 11.24
N SER A 249 -4.41 -21.77 11.22
CA SER A 249 -3.02 -22.22 10.99
C SER A 249 -2.64 -22.25 9.51
N THR A 250 -3.51 -21.79 8.60
CA THR A 250 -3.31 -21.86 7.15
C THR A 250 -2.14 -20.96 6.71
N VAL A 251 -1.28 -21.50 5.86
CA VAL A 251 -0.22 -20.77 5.16
C VAL A 251 -0.50 -20.74 3.68
N TYR A 252 -0.23 -19.60 3.08
CA TYR A 252 -0.31 -19.42 1.64
C TYR A 252 1.08 -19.28 1.05
N ALA A 253 1.36 -20.01 -0.02
CA ALA A 253 2.59 -19.90 -0.80
C ALA A 253 2.25 -19.28 -2.16
N ILE A 254 2.68 -18.04 -2.36
CA ILE A 254 2.49 -17.28 -3.60
C ILE A 254 3.76 -17.40 -4.44
N PHE A 255 3.67 -17.99 -5.62
CA PHE A 255 4.81 -18.27 -6.48
C PHE A 255 4.60 -17.75 -7.91
N PHE A 256 5.70 -17.32 -8.54
CA PHE A 256 5.66 -16.58 -9.81
C PHE A 256 6.22 -17.37 -11.01
N ASN A 257 6.77 -18.56 -10.76
CA ASN A 257 7.32 -19.41 -11.80
C ASN A 257 6.59 -20.75 -11.79
N TRP A 258 5.85 -21.03 -12.86
CA TRP A 258 5.25 -22.35 -13.04
C TRP A 258 6.31 -23.33 -13.59
N PRO A 259 6.74 -24.35 -12.83
CA PRO A 259 7.86 -25.19 -13.23
C PRO A 259 7.48 -26.07 -14.44
N GLU A 260 8.43 -26.23 -15.38
CA GLU A 260 8.22 -27.00 -16.61
C GLU A 260 7.96 -28.49 -16.32
N ASN A 261 8.70 -29.05 -15.35
CA ASN A 261 8.53 -30.42 -14.87
C ASN A 261 7.29 -30.62 -13.98
N LYS A 262 6.52 -29.55 -13.74
CA LYS A 262 5.30 -29.54 -12.91
C LYS A 262 5.54 -29.98 -11.46
N VAL A 263 6.76 -29.82 -10.95
CA VAL A 263 7.08 -30.07 -9.54
C VAL A 263 7.55 -28.77 -8.89
N LEU A 264 6.83 -28.32 -7.87
CA LEU A 264 7.24 -27.20 -7.02
C LEU A 264 7.81 -27.75 -5.70
N SER A 265 9.09 -27.47 -5.44
CA SER A 265 9.76 -27.88 -4.20
C SER A 265 9.78 -26.75 -3.19
N LEU A 266 9.24 -26.96 -1.99
CA LEU A 266 9.22 -25.94 -0.94
C LEU A 266 10.05 -26.41 0.25
N ALA A 267 11.12 -25.68 0.57
CA ALA A 267 12.02 -26.02 1.67
C ALA A 267 11.50 -25.52 3.03
N SER A 268 10.70 -24.46 3.04
CA SER A 268 10.19 -23.86 4.27
C SER A 268 9.02 -24.64 4.87
N ILE A 269 8.37 -25.50 4.08
CA ILE A 269 7.21 -26.30 4.47
C ILE A 269 7.67 -27.67 4.99
N ALA A 270 7.45 -27.91 6.28
CA ALA A 270 7.86 -29.12 6.97
C ALA A 270 6.75 -30.20 7.00
N ALA A 271 6.12 -30.48 5.85
CA ALA A 271 4.89 -31.28 5.76
C ALA A 271 4.93 -32.60 6.58
N THR A 272 3.78 -32.93 7.16
CA THR A 272 3.51 -34.14 7.93
C THR A 272 2.41 -34.95 7.26
N ASN A 273 2.10 -36.16 7.76
CA ASN A 273 1.09 -37.02 7.15
C ASN A 273 -0.33 -36.42 7.16
N THR A 274 -0.59 -35.40 7.97
CA THR A 274 -1.87 -34.69 8.02
C THR A 274 -1.91 -33.49 7.08
N THR A 275 -0.78 -33.09 6.51
CA THR A 275 -0.68 -31.87 5.71
C THR A 275 -1.52 -31.95 4.44
N THR A 276 -2.36 -30.93 4.27
CA THR A 276 -3.14 -30.73 3.06
C THR A 276 -2.57 -29.56 2.29
N ILE A 277 -2.26 -29.79 1.01
CA ILE A 277 -1.78 -28.77 0.08
C ILE A 277 -2.77 -28.71 -1.07
N SER A 278 -3.33 -27.54 -1.30
CA SER A 278 -4.30 -27.29 -2.38
C SER A 278 -3.88 -26.09 -3.20
N LEU A 279 -4.17 -26.12 -4.50
CA LEU A 279 -4.00 -25.00 -5.42
C LEU A 279 -5.31 -24.21 -5.48
N ILE A 280 -5.26 -22.90 -5.26
CA ILE A 280 -6.44 -22.05 -5.38
C ILE A 280 -6.85 -21.96 -6.86
N THR A 281 -8.10 -22.26 -7.17
CA THR A 281 -8.65 -22.19 -8.54
C THR A 281 -10.05 -21.57 -8.56
N LYS A 282 -10.49 -21.08 -9.72
CA LYS A 282 -11.84 -20.50 -9.90
C LYS A 282 -12.97 -21.50 -9.61
N ASN A 283 -12.69 -22.81 -9.71
CA ASN A 283 -13.68 -23.88 -9.51
C ASN A 283 -13.54 -24.58 -8.14
N GLY A 284 -12.89 -23.91 -7.18
CA GLY A 284 -12.58 -24.45 -5.85
C GLY A 284 -11.14 -24.98 -5.75
N ASP A 285 -10.69 -25.17 -4.52
CA ASP A 285 -9.31 -25.54 -4.22
C ASP A 285 -9.01 -26.97 -4.69
N LEU A 286 -8.01 -27.12 -5.57
CA LEU A 286 -7.58 -28.40 -6.10
C LEU A 286 -6.55 -29.02 -5.16
N ARG A 287 -6.92 -30.07 -4.43
CA ARG A 287 -5.97 -30.82 -3.59
C ARG A 287 -4.86 -31.46 -4.43
N LEU A 288 -3.62 -31.20 -4.05
CA LEU A 288 -2.43 -31.66 -4.76
C LEU A 288 -1.78 -32.86 -4.08
N LYS A 289 -1.10 -33.67 -4.89
CA LYS A 289 -0.20 -34.72 -4.39
C LYS A 289 1.15 -34.10 -4.07
N TRP A 290 1.77 -34.56 -2.98
CA TRP A 290 3.09 -34.12 -2.58
C TRP A 290 3.87 -35.28 -1.97
N ILE A 291 5.20 -35.16 -1.99
CA ILE A 291 6.14 -36.11 -1.38
C ILE A 291 7.11 -35.32 -0.51
N LYS A 292 7.37 -35.81 0.70
CA LYS A 292 8.42 -35.25 1.56
C LYS A 292 9.77 -35.83 1.17
N SER A 293 10.63 -34.98 0.64
CA SER A 293 12.05 -35.26 0.43
C SER A 293 12.84 -34.92 1.71
N SER A 294 14.15 -35.22 1.73
CA SER A 294 14.99 -34.94 2.92
C SER A 294 15.12 -33.45 3.25
N GLN A 295 14.90 -32.56 2.27
CA GLN A 295 15.10 -31.12 2.40
C GLN A 295 13.88 -30.27 1.98
N THR A 296 12.90 -30.85 1.28
CA THR A 296 11.79 -30.13 0.66
C THR A 296 10.50 -30.93 0.72
N THR A 297 9.38 -30.22 0.62
CA THR A 297 8.09 -30.80 0.24
C THR A 297 7.89 -30.59 -1.25
N ASP A 298 7.90 -31.67 -2.03
CA ASP A 298 7.80 -31.65 -3.49
C ASP A 298 6.36 -31.86 -3.93
N ILE A 299 5.78 -30.86 -4.57
CA ILE A 299 4.35 -30.77 -4.86
C ILE A 299 4.13 -30.94 -6.36
N THR A 300 3.28 -31.91 -6.74
CA THR A 300 2.93 -32.16 -8.14
C THR A 300 1.81 -31.21 -8.57
N LEU A 301 2.11 -30.35 -9.53
CA LEU A 301 1.20 -29.36 -10.09
C LEU A 301 0.43 -29.91 -11.32
N PRO A 302 -0.75 -29.35 -11.64
CA PRO A 302 -1.44 -29.68 -12.88
C PRO A 302 -0.66 -29.21 -14.12
N ILE A 303 -1.02 -29.75 -15.29
CA ILE A 303 -0.40 -29.37 -16.57
C ILE A 303 -0.60 -27.87 -16.85
N ILE A 304 -1.84 -27.40 -16.64
CA ILE A 304 -2.29 -26.04 -16.94
C ILE A 304 -2.38 -25.25 -15.64
N PRO A 305 -1.75 -24.05 -15.56
CA PRO A 305 -1.89 -23.16 -14.41
C PRO A 305 -3.33 -22.64 -14.23
N PRO A 306 -3.76 -22.29 -13.01
CA PRO A 306 -5.15 -21.93 -12.72
C PRO A 306 -5.50 -20.48 -13.09
N CYS A 307 -4.49 -19.63 -13.27
CA CYS A 307 -4.61 -18.22 -13.63
C CYS A 307 -3.32 -17.74 -14.30
N ASN A 308 -3.20 -16.44 -14.56
CA ASN A 308 -1.99 -15.83 -15.12
C ASN A 308 -1.11 -15.21 -14.01
N TRP A 309 0.15 -14.95 -14.34
CA TRP A 309 1.14 -14.13 -13.59
C TRP A 309 1.68 -14.75 -12.29
N ALA A 310 0.81 -15.06 -11.33
CA ALA A 310 1.22 -15.64 -10.04
C ALA A 310 0.19 -16.64 -9.54
N TYR A 311 0.64 -17.60 -8.74
CA TYR A 311 -0.15 -18.75 -8.34
C TYR A 311 -0.07 -18.93 -6.82
N THR A 312 -1.13 -19.46 -6.23
CA THR A 312 -1.21 -19.57 -4.78
C THR A 312 -1.55 -20.99 -4.35
N LEU A 313 -0.71 -21.55 -3.49
CA LEU A 313 -1.04 -22.75 -2.73
C LEU A 313 -1.59 -22.37 -1.36
N LYS A 314 -2.58 -23.13 -0.90
CA LYS A 314 -3.11 -23.14 0.46
C LYS A 314 -2.61 -24.39 1.17
N ILE A 315 -1.97 -24.20 2.33
CA ILE A 315 -1.26 -25.24 3.08
C ILE A 315 -1.80 -25.27 4.51
N GLU A 316 -2.24 -26.44 4.94
CA GLU A 316 -2.91 -26.66 6.21
C GLU A 316 -2.31 -27.89 6.90
N ASP A 317 -2.31 -27.90 8.24
CA ASP A 317 -1.84 -29.01 9.09
C ASP A 317 -0.39 -29.48 8.81
N TYR A 318 0.56 -28.54 8.75
CA TYR A 318 1.98 -28.75 8.38
C TYR A 318 2.98 -28.64 9.54
#